data_AF-A0A4Y2KX06-F1
#
_entry.id   AF-A0A4Y2KX06-F1
#
_cell.length_a   1.000
_cell.length_b   1.000
_cell.length_c   1.000
_cell.angle_alpha   90.00
_cell.angle_beta   90.00
_cell.angle_gamma   90.00
#
_symmetry.space_group_name_H-M   'P 1'
#
loop_
_entity.id
_entity.type
_entity.pdbx_description
1 polymer ?
#
loop_
_entity_poly.entity_id
_entity_poly.type
_entity_poly.pdbx_seq_one_letter_code
_entity_poly.pdbx_strand_id
1 'polypeptide(L)'
;MPKSKRGITGDAASRREAIRKRERRVFETEEERSRRLSTMAQRGQERRAKETDEQRNNRLSAMLQHARERHLNVIEGQNHQQIQTFYAARTVLYPIVEEHNCGEMDNLRLKCGGLYFRDERNTRGIYTHCCHNGNIIEKASVYPVEMKGLMDGSDELSVHFKNNIRSYQCFNGCTDCTVYRERSVLLQNSWPNLSQDLLSTPS
;
A
#
# COMPACT_ATOMS: atom_id res chain seq x y z
N MET A 1 36.61 14.52 -22.06
CA MET A 1 37.17 14.22 -20.72
C MET A 1 37.04 12.72 -20.47
N PRO A 2 38.13 11.94 -20.32
CA PRO A 2 38.03 10.51 -20.13
C PRO A 2 37.72 10.19 -18.66
N LYS A 3 36.66 9.39 -18.43
CA LYS A 3 36.22 8.94 -17.11
C LYS A 3 37.27 7.97 -16.53
N SER A 4 37.78 8.26 -15.33
CA SER A 4 38.75 7.41 -14.65
C SER A 4 38.13 6.07 -14.24
N LYS A 5 38.77 4.97 -14.66
CA LYS A 5 38.42 3.62 -14.21
C LYS A 5 38.94 3.48 -12.76
N ARG A 6 38.04 3.55 -11.78
CA ARG A 6 38.35 3.25 -10.37
C ARG A 6 38.87 1.80 -10.30
N GLY A 7 40.09 1.62 -9.79
CA GLY A 7 40.82 0.34 -9.82
C GLY A 7 40.16 -0.74 -8.97
N ILE A 8 39.88 -1.89 -9.59
CA ILE A 8 39.33 -3.12 -8.99
C ILE A 8 40.33 -3.79 -8.02
N THR A 9 41.63 -3.49 -8.14
CA THR A 9 42.71 -4.12 -7.38
C THR A 9 42.78 -3.70 -5.91
N GLY A 10 42.29 -2.50 -5.55
CA GLY A 10 42.24 -2.03 -4.16
C GLY A 10 41.20 -2.76 -3.30
N ASP A 11 40.13 -3.26 -3.91
CA ASP A 11 39.05 -3.97 -3.22
C ASP A 11 39.46 -5.41 -2.83
N ALA A 12 40.20 -6.10 -3.70
CA ALA A 12 40.61 -7.48 -3.45
C ALA A 12 41.57 -7.64 -2.25
N ALA A 13 42.54 -6.71 -2.09
CA ALA A 13 43.46 -6.73 -0.96
C ALA A 13 42.75 -6.41 0.37
N SER A 14 41.87 -5.41 0.38
CA SER A 14 41.04 -5.04 1.53
C SER A 14 40.14 -6.19 1.99
N ARG A 15 39.47 -6.88 1.04
CA ARG A 15 38.67 -8.07 1.35
C ARG A 15 39.49 -9.20 1.96
N ARG A 16 40.68 -9.50 1.42
CA ARG A 16 41.57 -10.53 1.97
C ARG A 16 42.00 -10.21 3.40
N GLU A 17 42.27 -8.94 3.70
CA GLU A 17 42.62 -8.51 5.06
C GLU A 17 41.41 -8.62 6.01
N ALA A 18 40.21 -8.25 5.55
CA ALA A 18 38.98 -8.39 6.34
C ALA A 18 38.68 -9.86 6.68
N ILE A 19 38.91 -10.78 5.73
CA ILE A 19 38.77 -12.22 5.93
C ILE A 19 39.76 -12.73 6.98
N ARG A 20 41.05 -12.40 6.85
CA ARG A 20 42.08 -12.80 7.85
C ARG A 20 41.77 -12.27 9.26
N LYS A 21 41.27 -11.02 9.37
CA LYS A 21 40.83 -10.45 10.65
C LYS A 21 39.62 -11.19 11.22
N ARG A 22 38.69 -11.64 10.37
CA ARG A 22 37.55 -12.46 10.79
C ARG A 22 37.99 -13.84 11.27
N GLU A 23 38.83 -14.52 10.51
CA GLU A 23 39.39 -15.83 10.88
C GLU A 23 40.11 -15.76 12.22
N ARG A 24 40.98 -14.76 12.43
CA ARG A 24 41.64 -14.55 13.72
C ARG A 24 40.65 -14.43 14.88
N ARG A 25 39.54 -13.70 14.70
CA ARG A 25 38.48 -13.55 15.72
C ARG A 25 37.68 -14.83 15.99
N VAL A 26 37.63 -15.76 15.05
CA VAL A 26 36.95 -17.06 15.23
C VAL A 26 37.77 -18.00 16.11
N PHE A 27 39.10 -17.93 16.00
CA PHE A 27 40.02 -18.75 16.78
C PHE A 27 40.49 -18.08 18.09
N GLU A 28 39.96 -16.91 18.45
CA GLU A 28 40.25 -16.25 19.74
C GLU A 28 39.74 -17.10 20.90
N THR A 29 40.56 -17.24 21.93
CA THR A 29 40.10 -17.74 23.24
C THR A 29 39.16 -16.73 23.91
N GLU A 30 38.34 -17.15 24.87
CA GLU A 30 37.41 -16.24 25.54
C GLU A 30 38.16 -15.15 26.32
N GLU A 31 39.34 -15.45 26.89
CA GLU A 31 40.19 -14.46 27.56
C GLU A 31 40.80 -13.44 26.58
N GLU A 32 41.19 -13.87 25.38
CA GLU A 32 41.69 -12.97 24.33
C GLU A 32 40.55 -12.10 23.78
N ARG A 33 39.38 -12.68 23.55
CA ARG A 33 38.18 -11.98 23.12
C ARG A 33 37.76 -10.92 24.14
N SER A 34 37.71 -11.29 25.42
CA SER A 34 37.37 -10.38 26.52
C SER A 34 38.38 -9.22 26.62
N ARG A 35 39.69 -9.51 26.57
CA ARG A 35 40.74 -8.46 26.54
C ARG A 35 40.59 -7.52 25.34
N ARG A 36 40.31 -8.06 24.15
CA ARG A 36 40.10 -7.26 22.93
C ARG A 36 38.86 -6.37 23.05
N LEU A 37 37.73 -6.90 23.50
CA LEU A 37 36.49 -6.14 23.71
C LEU A 37 36.70 -5.04 24.75
N SER A 38 37.36 -5.35 25.86
CA SER A 38 37.70 -4.37 26.91
C SER A 38 38.55 -3.22 26.36
N THR A 39 39.59 -3.55 25.58
CA THR A 39 40.45 -2.53 24.96
C THR A 39 39.67 -1.65 23.98
N MET A 40 38.75 -2.22 23.19
CA MET A 40 37.89 -1.45 22.28
C MET A 40 36.90 -0.56 23.04
N ALA A 41 36.33 -1.05 24.14
CA ALA A 41 35.43 -0.28 24.99
C ALA A 41 36.15 0.91 25.63
N GLN A 42 37.35 0.69 26.17
CA GLN A 42 38.21 1.74 26.74
C GLN A 42 38.54 2.82 25.69
N ARG A 43 39.03 2.42 24.51
CA ARG A 43 39.30 3.37 23.41
C ARG A 43 38.05 4.15 22.99
N GLY A 44 36.88 3.51 23.01
CA GLY A 44 35.60 4.15 22.74
C GLY A 44 35.19 5.16 23.81
N GLN A 45 35.52 4.92 25.07
CA GLN A 45 35.32 5.89 26.16
C GLN A 45 36.30 7.06 26.05
N GLU A 46 37.58 6.79 25.80
CA GLU A 46 38.60 7.83 25.61
C GLU A 46 38.28 8.76 24.43
N ARG A 47 37.77 8.21 23.32
CA ARG A 47 37.29 9.02 22.19
C ARG A 47 36.09 9.89 22.57
N ARG A 48 35.11 9.34 23.30
CA ARG A 48 33.94 10.10 23.78
C ARG A 48 34.30 11.19 24.78
N ALA A 49 35.29 10.96 25.62
CA ALA A 49 35.78 11.96 26.58
C ALA A 49 36.47 13.16 25.89
N LYS A 50 36.96 12.97 24.67
CA LYS A 50 37.61 13.99 23.84
C LYS A 50 36.68 14.60 22.78
N GLU A 51 35.40 14.23 22.75
CA GLU A 51 34.42 14.80 21.80
C GLU A 51 34.15 16.27 22.11
N THR A 52 34.04 17.08 21.06
CA THR A 52 33.42 18.42 21.19
C THR A 52 31.90 18.31 21.31
N ASP A 53 31.24 19.35 21.78
CA ASP A 53 29.77 19.36 21.89
C ASP A 53 29.06 19.10 20.56
N GLU A 54 29.61 19.62 19.45
CA GLU A 54 29.09 19.39 18.11
C GLU A 54 29.24 17.92 17.69
N GLN A 55 30.41 17.31 17.92
CA GLN A 55 30.64 15.90 17.63
C GLN A 55 29.73 15.00 18.47
N ARG A 56 29.54 15.35 19.75
CA ARG A 56 28.62 14.66 20.66
C ARG A 56 27.18 14.75 20.16
N ASN A 57 26.73 15.93 19.75
CA ASN A 57 25.38 16.14 19.25
C ASN A 57 25.13 15.35 17.94
N ASN A 58 26.09 15.37 17.03
CA ASN A 58 26.04 14.59 15.79
C ASN A 58 25.95 13.08 16.06
N ARG A 59 26.75 12.56 17.00
CA ARG A 59 26.69 11.14 17.40
C ARG A 59 25.33 10.79 18.01
N LEU A 60 24.79 11.62 18.90
CA LEU A 60 23.47 11.39 19.51
C LEU A 60 22.35 11.45 18.47
N SER A 61 22.41 12.39 17.53
CA SER A 61 21.46 12.49 16.42
C SER A 61 21.48 11.23 15.54
N ALA A 62 22.67 10.73 15.18
CA ALA A 62 22.81 9.48 14.43
C ALA A 62 22.25 8.26 15.18
N MET A 63 22.47 8.17 16.50
CA MET A 63 21.87 7.10 17.32
C MET A 63 20.34 7.16 17.32
N LEU A 64 19.76 8.36 17.42
CA LEU A 64 18.32 8.55 17.36
C LEU A 64 17.75 8.17 16.00
N GLN A 65 18.42 8.53 14.90
CA GLN A 65 18.01 8.12 13.55
C GLN A 65 18.02 6.60 13.40
N HIS A 66 19.11 5.94 13.80
CA HIS A 66 19.18 4.48 13.75
C HIS A 66 18.13 3.80 14.65
N ALA A 67 17.80 4.37 15.80
CA ALA A 67 16.73 3.84 16.65
C ALA A 67 15.36 3.95 15.96
N ARG A 68 15.07 5.09 15.31
CA ARG A 68 13.85 5.28 14.51
C ARG A 68 13.77 4.30 13.35
N GLU A 69 14.85 4.16 12.59
CA GLU A 69 14.92 3.23 11.44
C GLU A 69 14.69 1.79 11.87
N ARG A 70 15.31 1.33 12.97
CA ARG A 70 15.03 -0.02 13.51
C ARG A 70 13.56 -0.20 13.90
N HIS A 71 12.96 0.81 14.51
CA HIS A 71 11.55 0.75 14.88
C HIS A 71 10.63 0.65 13.65
N LEU A 72 10.90 1.44 12.61
CA LEU A 72 10.18 1.37 11.34
C LEU A 72 10.32 -0.02 10.70
N ASN A 73 11.53 -0.55 10.61
CA ASN A 73 11.76 -1.88 10.03
C ASN A 73 11.03 -3.00 10.79
N VAL A 74 10.89 -2.89 12.11
CA VAL A 74 10.12 -3.85 12.92
C VAL A 74 8.63 -3.72 12.61
N ILE A 75 8.09 -2.50 12.54
CA ILE A 75 6.69 -2.25 12.19
C ILE A 75 6.40 -2.76 10.77
N GLU A 76 7.24 -2.43 9.80
CA GLU A 76 7.10 -2.89 8.41
C GLU A 76 7.13 -4.41 8.31
N GLY A 77 8.06 -5.07 9.00
CA GLY A 77 8.13 -6.52 9.08
C GLY A 77 6.87 -7.15 9.70
N GLN A 78 6.36 -6.56 10.79
CA GLN A 78 5.12 -7.01 11.44
C GLN A 78 3.90 -6.82 10.52
N ASN A 79 3.79 -5.67 9.86
CA ASN A 79 2.72 -5.41 8.90
C ASN A 79 2.76 -6.40 7.73
N HIS A 80 3.95 -6.66 7.19
CA HIS A 80 4.12 -7.66 6.13
C HIS A 80 3.65 -9.05 6.58
N GLN A 81 4.02 -9.48 7.78
CA GLN A 81 3.58 -10.77 8.34
C GLN A 81 2.06 -10.80 8.58
N GLN A 82 1.46 -9.73 9.09
CA GLN A 82 0.01 -9.63 9.29
C GLN A 82 -0.75 -9.71 7.97
N ILE A 83 -0.30 -8.99 6.95
CA ILE A 83 -0.89 -9.01 5.61
C ILE A 83 -0.79 -10.42 5.00
N GLN A 84 0.37 -11.08 5.09
CA GLN A 84 0.53 -12.46 4.64
C GLN A 84 -0.45 -13.41 5.36
N THR A 85 -0.58 -13.26 6.68
CA THR A 85 -1.49 -14.07 7.50
C THR A 85 -2.95 -13.87 7.06
N PHE A 86 -3.35 -12.63 6.78
CA PHE A 86 -4.68 -12.30 6.29
C PHE A 86 -4.96 -12.98 4.93
N TYR A 87 -4.04 -12.88 3.97
CA TYR A 87 -4.23 -13.53 2.67
C TYR A 87 -4.24 -15.06 2.74
N ALA A 88 -3.43 -15.65 3.62
CA ALA A 88 -3.44 -17.09 3.88
C ALA A 88 -4.74 -17.56 4.57
N ALA A 89 -5.30 -16.77 5.49
CA ALA A 89 -6.59 -17.07 6.09
C ALA A 89 -7.74 -16.95 5.06
N ARG A 90 -7.66 -15.98 4.14
CA ARG A 90 -8.67 -15.77 3.09
C ARG A 90 -8.80 -16.97 2.16
N THR A 91 -7.71 -17.61 1.78
CA THR A 91 -7.73 -18.82 0.92
C THR A 91 -8.35 -20.03 1.61
N VAL A 92 -8.29 -20.10 2.95
CA VAL A 92 -8.95 -21.16 3.74
C VAL A 92 -10.45 -20.88 3.88
N LEU A 93 -10.84 -19.61 4.05
CA LEU A 93 -12.24 -19.22 4.27
C LEU A 93 -13.08 -19.20 2.99
N TYR A 94 -12.46 -18.81 1.87
CA TYR A 94 -13.05 -18.84 0.53
C TYR A 94 -12.13 -19.65 -0.37
N PRO A 95 -12.34 -20.98 -0.50
CA PRO A 95 -11.59 -21.77 -1.47
C PRO A 95 -11.77 -21.12 -2.85
N ILE A 96 -10.70 -21.15 -3.66
CA ILE A 96 -10.72 -20.63 -5.04
C ILE A 96 -11.92 -21.27 -5.73
N VAL A 97 -12.99 -20.49 -5.91
CA VAL A 97 -14.14 -20.92 -6.69
C VAL A 97 -13.61 -21.06 -8.11
N GLU A 98 -13.79 -22.23 -8.73
CA GLU A 98 -13.45 -22.40 -10.13
C GLU A 98 -14.11 -21.28 -10.91
N GLU A 99 -13.29 -20.47 -11.61
CA GLU A 99 -13.80 -19.41 -12.46
C GLU A 99 -14.67 -20.04 -13.54
N HIS A 100 -15.99 -19.98 -13.34
CA HIS A 100 -16.95 -20.42 -14.34
C HIS A 100 -17.04 -19.33 -15.41
N ASN A 101 -16.36 -19.57 -16.54
CA ASN A 101 -16.45 -18.68 -17.69
C ASN A 101 -17.80 -18.90 -18.40
N CYS A 102 -18.73 -17.97 -18.22
CA CYS A 102 -20.05 -17.98 -18.88
C CYS A 102 -20.01 -17.67 -20.39
N GLY A 103 -18.82 -17.46 -20.98
CA GLY A 103 -18.61 -17.13 -22.38
C GLY A 103 -18.87 -15.65 -22.71
N GLU A 104 -18.89 -15.31 -24.00
CA GLU A 104 -19.23 -13.95 -24.46
C GLU A 104 -20.72 -13.65 -24.28
N MET A 105 -21.03 -12.45 -23.79
CA MET A 105 -22.39 -11.95 -23.61
C MET A 105 -22.93 -11.36 -24.93
N ASP A 106 -23.02 -12.19 -25.96
CA ASP A 106 -23.31 -11.79 -27.35
C ASP A 106 -24.77 -12.03 -27.78
N ASN A 107 -25.58 -12.67 -26.93
CA ASN A 107 -26.92 -13.10 -27.32
C ASN A 107 -27.94 -11.97 -27.22
N LEU A 108 -28.14 -11.26 -28.32
CA LEU A 108 -29.12 -10.19 -28.44
C LEU A 108 -30.56 -10.72 -28.38
N ARG A 109 -31.33 -10.22 -27.41
CA ARG A 109 -32.77 -10.43 -27.34
C ARG A 109 -33.51 -9.37 -28.15
N LEU A 110 -34.10 -9.77 -29.28
CA LEU A 110 -34.85 -8.88 -30.18
C LEU A 110 -36.01 -8.10 -29.53
N LYS A 111 -36.60 -8.62 -28.43
CA LYS A 111 -37.73 -7.96 -27.75
C LYS A 111 -37.37 -6.74 -26.91
N CYS A 112 -36.16 -6.69 -26.32
CA CYS A 112 -35.77 -5.59 -25.44
C CYS A 112 -34.36 -5.05 -25.70
N GLY A 113 -33.65 -5.59 -26.70
CA GLY A 113 -32.29 -5.18 -27.05
C GLY A 113 -31.22 -5.60 -26.04
N GLY A 114 -31.57 -6.36 -25.00
CA GLY A 114 -30.62 -6.83 -23.99
C GLY A 114 -29.70 -7.93 -24.52
N LEU A 115 -28.44 -7.90 -24.11
CA LEU A 115 -27.46 -8.95 -24.35
C LEU A 115 -27.43 -9.92 -23.16
N TYR A 116 -27.33 -11.22 -23.44
CA TYR A 116 -27.38 -12.28 -22.44
C TYR A 116 -26.26 -13.32 -22.69
N PHE A 117 -25.89 -14.06 -21.65
CA PHE A 117 -25.00 -15.22 -21.80
C PHE A 117 -25.77 -16.40 -22.42
N ARG A 118 -25.03 -17.33 -23.06
CA ARG A 118 -25.65 -18.46 -23.77
C ARG A 118 -26.53 -19.33 -22.85
N ASP A 119 -26.05 -19.56 -21.64
CA ASP A 119 -26.64 -20.53 -20.70
C ASP A 119 -27.75 -19.94 -19.81
N GLU A 120 -28.08 -18.65 -19.99
CA GLU A 120 -29.18 -17.99 -19.25
C GLU A 120 -30.58 -18.33 -19.81
N ARG A 121 -30.65 -19.06 -20.94
CA ARG A 121 -31.92 -19.53 -21.50
C ARG A 121 -32.37 -20.80 -20.79
N ASN A 122 -33.63 -20.85 -20.40
CA ASN A 122 -34.22 -22.12 -19.97
C ASN A 122 -34.35 -23.10 -21.16
N THR A 123 -34.71 -24.35 -20.87
CA THR A 123 -34.96 -25.40 -21.89
C THR A 123 -36.03 -25.05 -22.93
N ARG A 124 -36.80 -23.98 -22.70
CA ARG A 124 -37.83 -23.44 -23.60
C ARG A 124 -37.34 -22.22 -24.41
N GLY A 125 -36.07 -21.86 -24.31
CA GLY A 125 -35.46 -20.73 -25.02
C GLY A 125 -35.83 -19.34 -24.46
N ILE A 126 -36.35 -19.27 -23.24
CA ILE A 126 -36.81 -18.03 -22.60
C ILE A 126 -35.82 -17.61 -21.51
N TYR A 127 -35.43 -16.33 -21.52
CA TYR A 127 -34.66 -15.71 -20.45
C TYR A 127 -35.55 -15.47 -19.23
N THR A 128 -35.18 -16.06 -18.09
CA THR A 128 -35.98 -16.06 -16.86
C THR A 128 -36.10 -14.68 -16.20
N HIS A 129 -35.11 -13.81 -16.40
CA HIS A 129 -35.02 -12.47 -15.78
C HIS A 129 -35.14 -11.33 -16.80
N CYS A 130 -36.07 -11.42 -17.75
CA CYS A 130 -36.18 -10.40 -18.79
C CYS A 130 -37.26 -9.34 -18.47
N CYS A 131 -37.04 -8.12 -18.97
CA CYS A 131 -37.98 -6.99 -18.88
C CYS A 131 -39.32 -7.33 -19.53
N HIS A 132 -40.42 -7.06 -18.83
CA HIS A 132 -41.77 -7.15 -19.40
C HIS A 132 -41.95 -5.93 -20.32
N ASN A 133 -41.90 -6.14 -21.63
CA ASN A 133 -42.06 -5.09 -22.66
C ASN A 133 -41.19 -3.83 -22.46
N GLY A 134 -39.93 -4.01 -22.05
CA GLY A 134 -38.97 -2.90 -21.91
C GLY A 134 -38.92 -2.25 -20.52
N ASN A 135 -39.83 -2.59 -19.61
CA ASN A 135 -39.73 -2.14 -18.22
C ASN A 135 -38.99 -3.19 -17.38
N ILE A 136 -37.86 -2.79 -16.79
CA ILE A 136 -37.26 -3.52 -15.68
C ILE A 136 -38.28 -3.45 -14.55
N ILE A 137 -39.01 -4.54 -14.32
CA ILE A 137 -39.78 -4.67 -13.09
C ILE A 137 -38.74 -5.03 -12.04
N GLU A 138 -38.13 -4.01 -11.43
CA GLU A 138 -37.50 -4.17 -10.14
C GLU A 138 -38.59 -4.79 -9.25
N LYS A 139 -38.43 -6.06 -8.87
CA LYS A 139 -39.27 -6.59 -7.80
C LYS A 139 -39.07 -5.59 -6.68
N ALA A 140 -40.15 -4.96 -6.22
CA ALA A 140 -40.12 -4.15 -5.03
C ALA A 140 -39.76 -5.09 -3.87
N SER A 141 -38.46 -5.36 -3.72
CA SER A 141 -37.91 -5.88 -2.49
C SER A 141 -38.27 -4.80 -1.49
N VAL A 142 -39.15 -5.16 -0.57
CA VAL A 142 -39.39 -4.39 0.64
C VAL A 142 -38.08 -4.45 1.41
N TYR A 143 -37.14 -3.59 1.03
CA TYR A 143 -35.93 -3.38 1.79
C TYR A 143 -36.37 -2.87 3.15
N PRO A 144 -35.72 -3.30 4.24
CA PRO A 144 -35.87 -2.66 5.53
C PRO A 144 -35.76 -1.14 5.35
N VAL A 145 -36.61 -0.38 6.04
CA VAL A 145 -36.73 1.08 5.86
C VAL A 145 -35.36 1.77 5.97
N GLU A 146 -34.46 1.21 6.79
CA GLU A 146 -33.10 1.72 6.97
C GLU A 146 -32.28 1.68 5.67
N MET A 147 -32.42 0.62 4.86
CA MET A 147 -31.69 0.48 3.60
C MET A 147 -32.26 1.36 2.49
N LYS A 148 -33.54 1.70 2.57
CA LYS A 148 -34.17 2.58 1.58
C LYS A 148 -33.53 3.96 1.59
N GLY A 149 -33.31 4.54 2.78
CA GLY A 149 -32.68 5.85 2.94
C GLY A 149 -31.25 5.93 2.39
N LEU A 150 -30.50 4.82 2.50
CA LEU A 150 -29.17 4.67 1.93
C LEU A 150 -29.19 4.66 0.39
N MET A 151 -30.15 3.91 -0.18
CA MET A 151 -30.28 3.72 -1.63
C MET A 151 -30.82 4.97 -2.32
N ASP A 152 -31.92 5.55 -1.82
CA ASP A 152 -32.58 6.73 -2.40
C ASP A 152 -31.87 8.05 -2.06
N GLY A 153 -30.92 8.04 -1.13
CA GLY A 153 -30.14 9.21 -0.74
C GLY A 153 -30.93 10.21 0.10
N SER A 154 -32.01 9.78 0.75
CA SER A 154 -32.75 10.60 1.72
C SER A 154 -32.07 10.67 3.09
N ASP A 155 -31.13 9.78 3.38
CA ASP A 155 -30.33 9.81 4.61
C ASP A 155 -29.10 10.73 4.47
N GLU A 156 -28.95 11.67 5.40
CA GLU A 156 -27.91 12.70 5.40
C GLU A 156 -26.50 12.10 5.51
N LEU A 157 -26.36 10.99 6.25
CA LEU A 157 -25.08 10.26 6.36
C LEU A 157 -24.74 9.52 5.07
N SER A 158 -25.71 8.93 4.38
CA SER A 158 -25.54 8.33 3.06
C SER A 158 -25.11 9.37 2.02
N VAL A 159 -25.73 10.55 2.01
CA VAL A 159 -25.36 11.67 1.14
C VAL A 159 -23.93 12.12 1.43
N HIS A 160 -23.59 12.30 2.70
CA HIS A 160 -22.23 12.64 3.12
C HIS A 160 -21.21 11.59 2.66
N PHE A 161 -21.51 10.30 2.86
CA PHE A 161 -20.65 9.21 2.43
C PHE A 161 -20.46 9.18 0.91
N LYS A 162 -21.54 9.28 0.12
CA LYS A 162 -21.47 9.30 -1.35
C LYS A 162 -20.65 10.49 -1.87
N ASN A 163 -20.84 11.67 -1.28
CA ASN A 163 -20.11 12.88 -1.67
C ASN A 163 -18.61 12.81 -1.30
N ASN A 164 -18.28 12.08 -0.25
CA ASN A 164 -16.91 12.00 0.28
C ASN A 164 -16.22 10.66 0.02
N ILE A 165 -16.83 9.73 -0.72
CA ILE A 165 -16.26 8.37 -0.91
C ILE A 165 -14.85 8.39 -1.51
N ARG A 166 -14.56 9.37 -2.39
CA ARG A 166 -13.24 9.55 -2.99
C ARG A 166 -12.20 10.11 -2.01
N SER A 167 -12.61 10.92 -1.03
CA SER A 167 -11.69 11.43 -0.01
C SER A 167 -11.31 10.34 1.00
N TYR A 168 -12.24 9.45 1.35
CA TYR A 168 -11.94 8.27 2.17
C TYR A 168 -11.02 7.28 1.46
N GLN A 169 -11.17 7.11 0.15
CA GLN A 169 -10.26 6.28 -0.65
C GLN A 169 -8.85 6.88 -0.77
N CYS A 170 -8.70 8.21 -0.82
CA CYS A 170 -7.39 8.87 -0.73
C CYS A 170 -6.72 8.65 0.63
N PHE A 171 -7.48 8.52 1.72
CA PHE A 171 -6.91 8.28 3.05
C PHE A 171 -6.42 6.83 3.24
N ASN A 172 -7.13 5.85 2.67
CA ASN A 172 -6.78 4.43 2.77
C ASN A 172 -5.86 3.92 1.64
N GLY A 173 -5.57 4.73 0.62
CA GLY A 173 -4.82 4.32 -0.58
C GLY A 173 -3.52 5.09 -0.84
N CYS A 174 -3.01 5.86 0.12
CA CYS A 174 -1.79 6.64 -0.08
C CYS A 174 -0.54 5.90 0.42
N THR A 175 -0.13 4.88 -0.34
CA THR A 175 1.29 4.48 -0.41
C THR A 175 1.88 4.54 -1.81
N ASP A 176 1.12 4.86 -2.88
CA ASP A 176 1.67 4.88 -4.25
C ASP A 176 1.07 5.94 -5.22
N CYS A 177 0.58 7.06 -4.72
CA CYS A 177 0.05 8.15 -5.56
C CYS A 177 1.14 9.09 -6.12
N THR A 178 2.09 8.56 -6.89
CA THR A 178 2.92 9.38 -7.81
C THR A 178 2.67 9.07 -9.30
N VAL A 179 1.88 8.04 -9.62
CA VAL A 179 1.71 7.60 -11.03
C VAL A 179 0.37 8.03 -11.66
N TYR A 180 -0.61 8.49 -10.88
CA TYR A 180 -1.95 8.86 -11.42
C TYR A 180 -2.13 10.35 -11.77
N ARG A 181 -1.05 11.09 -12.03
CA ARG A 181 -1.15 12.53 -12.36
C ARG A 181 -1.56 12.83 -13.81
N GLU A 182 -1.62 11.85 -14.72
CA GLU A 182 -1.74 12.18 -16.16
C GLU A 182 -2.87 11.50 -16.95
N ARG A 183 -3.85 10.82 -16.34
CA ARG A 183 -4.87 10.11 -17.16
C ARG A 183 -6.32 10.18 -16.70
N SER A 184 -6.75 11.31 -16.13
CA SER A 184 -8.18 11.65 -16.01
C SER A 184 -8.57 12.72 -17.01
N VAL A 185 -8.38 12.44 -18.31
CA VAL A 185 -9.02 13.17 -19.40
C VAL A 185 -10.43 12.59 -19.53
N LEU A 186 -11.38 13.05 -18.72
CA LEU A 186 -12.83 12.97 -18.96
C LEU A 186 -13.56 13.63 -17.77
N LEU A 187 -13.54 14.97 -17.74
CA LEU A 187 -14.60 15.85 -17.17
C LEU A 187 -14.14 17.30 -17.31
N GLN A 188 -14.06 17.76 -18.56
CA GLN A 188 -13.75 19.16 -18.89
C GLN A 188 -15.00 20.06 -18.85
N ASN A 189 -16.18 19.53 -18.52
CA ASN A 189 -17.44 20.27 -18.65
C ASN A 189 -18.38 20.00 -17.46
N SER A 190 -18.11 20.59 -16.29
CA SER A 190 -19.14 20.87 -15.26
C SER A 190 -18.58 21.68 -14.10
N TRP A 191 -18.18 22.94 -14.35
CA TRP A 191 -17.98 23.91 -13.28
C TRP A 191 -18.54 25.26 -13.74
N PRO A 192 -19.59 25.76 -13.07
CA PRO A 192 -19.67 27.18 -12.82
C PRO A 192 -19.79 27.46 -11.31
N ASN A 193 -19.03 28.47 -10.87
CA ASN A 193 -19.08 29.16 -9.58
C ASN A 193 -18.53 28.42 -8.34
N LEU A 194 -17.23 28.59 -8.10
CA LEU A 194 -16.79 28.95 -6.76
C LEU A 194 -16.37 30.42 -6.79
N SER A 195 -17.15 31.25 -6.12
CA SER A 195 -16.77 32.61 -5.75
C SER A 195 -15.47 32.53 -4.96
N GLN A 196 -14.51 33.35 -5.38
CA GLN A 196 -13.48 33.89 -4.50
C GLN A 196 -14.17 34.47 -3.28
N ASP A 197 -13.76 34.04 -2.10
CA ASP A 197 -13.69 34.86 -0.89
C ASP A 197 -13.24 33.94 0.24
N LEU A 198 -11.95 34.03 0.60
CA LEU A 198 -11.41 33.78 1.94
C LEU A 198 -9.90 34.11 1.89
N LEU A 199 -9.61 35.40 1.70
CA LEU A 199 -8.31 36.00 1.98
C LEU A 199 -8.58 37.32 2.68
N SER A 200 -8.71 37.28 4.01
CA SER A 200 -8.46 38.42 4.90
C SER A 200 -8.40 37.92 6.34
N THR A 201 -7.17 37.68 6.80
CA THR A 201 -6.80 37.82 8.22
C THR A 201 -6.99 39.27 8.66
N PRO A 202 -7.28 39.53 9.94
CA PRO A 202 -6.79 40.73 10.58
C PRO A 202 -5.84 40.42 11.74
N SER A 203 -4.82 41.28 11.83
CA SER A 203 -3.85 41.46 12.90
C SER A 203 -4.49 41.85 14.24
#